data_AF-A0A0N8E9R7-F1
#
_entry.id   AF-A0A0N8E9R7-F1
#
_cell.length_a   1.000
_cell.length_b   1.000
_cell.length_c   1.000
_cell.angle_alpha   90.00
_cell.angle_beta   90.00
_cell.angle_gamma   90.00
#
_symmetry.space_group_name_H-M   'P 1'
#
loop_
_entity.id
_entity.type
_entity.pdbx_description
1 polymer ?
#
loop_
_entity_poly.entity_id
_entity_poly.type
_entity_poly.pdbx_seq_one_letter_code
_entity_poly.pdbx_strand_id
1 'polypeptide(L)'
;MPTNRKYRRDQSEVSCCLKYLIFGFNVIFWLTGLGIMAVGIWAWTEKDTFSNLQRLTNVALDPAFILIVAGAVTFIIGFTGCVGALRENTVLLSAYAIFLAILLLLEMTAGILGFIFKDWIKQQATGGFQAFIVHYRDDPDQQNLIDWIQEGWLQCCGIEGPKDWDRNIYFNCSSAEVGSREACGVPFSCCKPQPNEIIKNKQCGYDVRKPDYVNILSFPHFLLID
;
A
#
# COMPACT_ATOMS: atom_id res chain seq x y z
N MET A 1 -52.37 -10.98 -49.66
CA MET A 1 -51.22 -11.39 -48.81
C MET A 1 -50.84 -10.22 -47.94
N PRO A 2 -51.02 -10.27 -46.60
CA PRO A 2 -50.46 -9.23 -45.75
C PRO A 2 -49.00 -9.55 -45.47
N THR A 3 -48.11 -8.62 -45.82
CA THR A 3 -46.69 -8.64 -45.46
C THR A 3 -46.57 -8.48 -43.95
N ASN A 4 -46.23 -9.57 -43.27
CA ASN A 4 -45.95 -9.60 -41.84
C ASN A 4 -44.62 -8.89 -41.57
N ARG A 5 -44.65 -7.57 -41.35
CA ARG A 5 -43.51 -6.83 -40.82
C ARG A 5 -43.30 -7.29 -39.38
N LYS A 6 -42.39 -8.25 -39.20
CA LYS A 6 -41.80 -8.56 -37.88
C LYS A 6 -41.11 -7.31 -37.37
N TYR A 7 -41.82 -6.52 -36.56
CA TYR A 7 -41.23 -5.52 -35.70
C TYR A 7 -40.37 -6.29 -34.68
N ARG A 8 -39.06 -6.40 -34.93
CA ARG A 8 -38.10 -6.90 -33.95
C ARG A 8 -38.09 -5.86 -32.82
N ARG A 9 -38.98 -6.05 -31.87
CA ARG A 9 -38.97 -5.33 -30.59
C ARG A 9 -37.69 -5.78 -29.91
N ASP A 10 -36.63 -4.97 -29.98
CA ASP A 10 -35.51 -5.14 -29.07
C ASP A 10 -36.05 -4.83 -27.67
N GLN A 11 -36.56 -5.86 -26.99
CA GLN A 11 -36.74 -5.83 -25.56
C GLN A 11 -35.34 -5.83 -24.95
N SER A 12 -34.77 -4.65 -24.74
CA SER A 12 -33.79 -4.53 -23.66
C SER A 12 -34.55 -4.72 -22.35
N GLU A 13 -34.53 -5.94 -21.81
CA GLU A 13 -35.09 -6.33 -20.50
C GLU A 13 -34.32 -5.68 -19.31
N VAL A 14 -33.35 -4.83 -19.60
CA VAL A 14 -32.47 -4.18 -18.64
C VAL A 14 -33.08 -2.83 -18.22
N SER A 15 -33.40 -2.71 -16.94
CA SER A 15 -33.90 -1.46 -16.33
C SER A 15 -33.00 -0.27 -16.69
N CYS A 16 -33.61 0.83 -17.13
CA CYS A 16 -32.92 2.10 -17.44
C CYS A 16 -31.94 2.52 -16.33
N CYS A 17 -32.35 2.34 -15.06
CA CYS A 17 -31.52 2.56 -13.88
C CYS A 17 -30.22 1.75 -13.89
N LEU A 18 -30.29 0.46 -14.23
CA LEU A 18 -29.12 -0.43 -14.27
C LEU A 18 -28.11 0.00 -15.34
N LYS A 19 -28.59 0.47 -16.50
CA LYS A 19 -27.73 1.01 -17.57
C LYS A 19 -26.94 2.24 -17.10
N TYR A 20 -27.62 3.20 -16.48
CA TYR A 20 -26.97 4.40 -15.96
C TYR A 20 -26.06 4.11 -14.76
N LEU A 21 -26.41 3.14 -13.91
CA LEU A 21 -25.54 2.67 -12.82
C LEU A 21 -24.26 2.05 -13.36
N ILE A 22 -24.34 1.10 -14.29
CA ILE A 22 -23.16 0.45 -14.90
C ILE A 22 -22.27 1.51 -15.57
N PHE A 23 -22.87 2.45 -16.31
CA PHE A 23 -22.13 3.54 -16.91
C PHE A 23 -21.43 4.42 -15.87
N GLY A 24 -22.13 4.83 -14.81
CA GLY A 24 -21.58 5.63 -13.73
C GLY A 24 -20.42 4.95 -13.00
N PHE A 25 -20.57 3.67 -12.65
CA PHE A 25 -19.50 2.89 -12.02
C PHE A 25 -18.27 2.76 -12.95
N ASN A 26 -18.47 2.51 -14.24
CA ASN A 26 -17.37 2.42 -15.20
C ASN A 26 -16.61 3.74 -15.34
N VAL A 27 -17.31 4.89 -15.30
CA VAL A 27 -16.66 6.20 -15.32
C VAL A 27 -15.81 6.42 -14.08
N ILE A 28 -16.31 6.02 -12.89
CA ILE A 28 -15.54 6.10 -11.65
C ILE A 28 -14.28 5.24 -11.74
N PHE A 29 -14.40 3.96 -12.15
CA PHE A 29 -13.25 3.09 -12.32
C PHE A 29 -12.24 3.62 -13.34
N TRP A 30 -12.72 4.21 -14.43
CA TRP A 30 -11.89 4.83 -15.45
C TRP A 30 -11.07 6.01 -14.90
N LEU A 31 -11.70 6.91 -14.14
CA LEU A 31 -11.03 8.03 -13.48
C LEU A 31 -10.05 7.55 -12.40
N THR A 32 -10.43 6.54 -11.61
CA THR A 32 -9.56 5.93 -10.61
C THR A 32 -8.33 5.29 -11.26
N GLY A 33 -8.50 4.56 -12.37
CA GLY A 33 -7.39 3.98 -13.12
C GLY A 33 -6.42 5.04 -13.63
N LEU A 34 -6.94 6.16 -14.15
CA LEU A 34 -6.13 7.31 -14.55
C LEU A 34 -5.35 7.92 -13.37
N GLY A 35 -6.01 8.09 -12.22
CA GLY A 35 -5.38 8.60 -10.99
C GLY A 35 -4.26 7.68 -10.48
N ILE A 36 -4.51 6.37 -10.40
CA ILE A 36 -3.50 5.38 -10.00
C ILE A 36 -2.31 5.40 -10.96
N MET A 37 -2.56 5.45 -12.27
CA MET A 37 -1.51 5.52 -13.26
C MET A 37 -0.68 6.81 -13.12
N ALA A 38 -1.31 7.96 -12.89
CA ALA A 38 -0.60 9.22 -12.68
C ALA A 38 0.29 9.21 -11.43
N VAL A 39 -0.22 8.67 -10.32
CA VAL A 39 0.56 8.48 -9.08
C VAL A 39 1.74 7.51 -9.31
N GLY A 40 1.50 6.42 -10.05
CA GLY A 40 2.57 5.48 -10.41
C GLY A 40 3.68 6.12 -11.24
N ILE A 41 3.32 6.93 -12.25
CA ILE A 41 4.29 7.66 -13.08
C ILE A 41 5.08 8.66 -12.23
N TRP A 42 4.41 9.44 -11.39
CA TRP A 42 5.08 10.35 -10.45
C TRP A 42 6.09 9.62 -9.58
N ALA A 43 5.65 8.54 -8.92
CA ALA A 43 6.51 7.76 -8.02
C ALA A 43 7.71 7.13 -8.76
N TRP A 44 7.51 6.72 -10.01
CA TRP A 44 8.59 6.20 -10.85
C TRP A 44 9.62 7.28 -11.20
N THR A 45 9.19 8.48 -11.60
CA THR A 45 10.10 9.57 -11.98
C THR A 45 10.93 10.08 -10.80
N GLU A 46 10.34 10.10 -9.60
CA GLU A 46 11.08 10.49 -8.38
C GLU A 46 12.20 9.48 -8.08
N LYS A 47 11.90 8.17 -8.17
CA LYS A 47 12.90 7.09 -7.93
C LYS A 47 14.03 7.04 -8.96
N ASP A 48 13.71 7.27 -10.24
CA ASP A 48 14.67 7.15 -11.35
C ASP A 48 15.76 8.24 -11.28
N THR A 49 15.40 9.42 -10.76
CA THR A 49 16.32 10.55 -10.58
C THR A 49 17.48 10.24 -9.62
N PHE A 50 17.31 9.27 -8.70
CA PHE A 50 18.30 8.92 -7.67
C PHE A 50 19.08 7.61 -7.90
N SER A 51 18.70 6.76 -8.88
CA SER A 51 19.26 5.39 -8.95
C SER A 51 19.64 4.91 -10.36
N ASN A 52 20.55 5.64 -11.02
CA ASN A 52 21.20 5.14 -12.23
C ASN A 52 22.19 4.01 -11.89
N LEU A 53 21.91 2.79 -12.39
CA LEU A 53 22.85 1.69 -12.75
C LEU A 53 22.66 0.29 -12.13
N GLN A 54 21.72 0.02 -11.21
CA GLN A 54 21.68 -1.32 -10.56
C GLN A 54 20.37 -2.14 -10.69
N ARG A 55 19.34 -1.67 -11.40
CA ARG A 55 17.99 -2.28 -11.36
C ARG A 55 17.47 -2.77 -12.71
N LEU A 56 18.01 -3.85 -13.27
CA LEU A 56 17.37 -4.56 -14.40
C LEU A 56 16.73 -5.90 -14.00
N THR A 57 17.06 -6.45 -12.84
CA THR A 57 16.53 -7.75 -12.39
C THR A 57 15.29 -7.67 -11.50
N ASN A 58 14.94 -6.50 -10.93
CA ASN A 58 13.81 -6.35 -10.00
C ASN A 58 12.74 -5.31 -10.41
N VAL A 59 12.80 -4.77 -11.63
CA VAL A 59 11.85 -3.72 -12.09
C VAL A 59 10.39 -4.16 -11.98
N ALA A 60 10.11 -5.43 -12.30
CA ALA A 60 8.75 -5.99 -12.25
C ALA A 60 8.16 -6.08 -10.83
N LEU A 61 9.00 -6.02 -9.79
CA LEU A 61 8.59 -6.04 -8.38
C LEU A 61 8.63 -4.64 -7.74
N ASP A 62 8.95 -3.58 -8.50
CA ASP A 62 8.89 -2.22 -7.96
C ASP A 62 7.43 -1.77 -7.78
N PRO A 63 7.02 -1.31 -6.58
CA PRO A 63 5.65 -0.86 -6.33
C PRO A 63 5.16 0.24 -7.29
N ALA A 64 6.04 1.15 -7.72
CA ALA A 64 5.66 2.21 -8.65
C ALA A 64 5.35 1.65 -10.04
N PHE A 65 6.14 0.69 -10.53
CA PHE A 65 5.88 0.02 -11.80
C PHE A 65 4.58 -0.79 -11.77
N ILE A 66 4.32 -1.51 -10.67
CA ILE A 66 3.07 -2.25 -10.46
C ILE A 66 1.87 -1.30 -10.51
N LEU A 67 1.95 -0.14 -9.86
CA LEU A 67 0.90 0.89 -9.90
C LEU A 67 0.64 1.40 -11.32
N ILE A 68 1.70 1.64 -12.12
CA ILE A 68 1.57 2.06 -13.52
C ILE A 68 0.82 1.01 -14.33
N VAL A 69 1.25 -0.26 -14.25
CA VAL A 69 0.64 -1.36 -15.02
C VAL A 69 -0.82 -1.59 -14.57
N ALA A 70 -1.07 -1.66 -13.27
CA ALA A 70 -2.42 -1.84 -12.73
C ALA A 70 -3.36 -0.67 -13.09
N GLY A 71 -2.86 0.57 -13.00
CA GLY A 71 -3.60 1.77 -13.42
C GLY A 71 -3.93 1.76 -14.91
N ALA A 72 -2.97 1.39 -15.77
CA ALA A 72 -3.17 1.29 -17.21
C ALA A 72 -4.21 0.20 -17.58
N VAL A 73 -4.13 -0.97 -16.96
CA VAL A 73 -5.13 -2.06 -17.17
C VAL A 73 -6.52 -1.59 -16.75
N THR A 74 -6.63 -0.97 -15.56
CA THR A 74 -7.91 -0.44 -15.04
C THR A 74 -8.48 0.66 -15.94
N PHE A 75 -7.63 1.54 -16.46
CA PHE A 75 -8.02 2.58 -17.40
C PHE A 75 -8.57 2.00 -18.72
N ILE A 76 -7.91 0.99 -19.30
CA ILE A 76 -8.36 0.36 -20.55
C ILE A 76 -9.70 -0.36 -20.35
N ILE A 77 -9.85 -1.10 -19.25
CA ILE A 77 -11.10 -1.81 -18.93
C ILE A 77 -12.23 -0.81 -18.67
N GLY A 78 -11.96 0.26 -17.90
CA GLY A 78 -12.93 1.32 -17.65
C GLY A 78 -13.37 2.04 -18.94
N PHE A 79 -12.41 2.35 -19.82
CA PHE A 79 -12.70 2.98 -21.11
C PHE A 79 -13.55 2.08 -22.03
N THR A 80 -13.18 0.81 -22.15
CA THR A 80 -13.94 -0.16 -22.96
C THR A 80 -15.34 -0.39 -22.40
N GLY A 81 -15.50 -0.45 -21.08
CA GLY A 81 -16.82 -0.51 -20.42
C GLY A 81 -17.68 0.72 -20.65
N CYS A 82 -17.10 1.92 -20.57
CA CYS A 82 -17.80 3.19 -20.84
C CYS A 82 -18.24 3.30 -22.31
N VAL A 83 -17.32 3.10 -23.24
CA VAL A 83 -17.61 3.22 -24.68
C VAL A 83 -18.53 2.11 -25.15
N GLY A 84 -18.36 0.87 -24.65
CA GLY A 84 -19.25 -0.25 -24.95
C GLY A 84 -20.70 0.04 -24.53
N ALA A 85 -20.90 0.61 -23.34
CA ALA A 85 -22.22 0.99 -22.85
C ALA A 85 -22.83 2.18 -23.62
N LEU A 86 -22.04 3.21 -23.95
CA LEU A 86 -22.51 4.40 -24.67
C LEU A 86 -22.83 4.13 -26.14
N ARG A 87 -22.00 3.33 -26.81
CA ARG A 87 -22.15 3.00 -28.25
C ARG A 87 -23.07 1.81 -28.49
N GLU A 88 -23.59 1.19 -27.43
CA GLU A 88 -24.36 -0.06 -27.50
C GLU A 88 -23.65 -1.13 -28.35
N ASN A 89 -22.31 -1.14 -28.31
CA ASN A 89 -21.50 -2.03 -29.11
C ASN A 89 -21.30 -3.35 -28.36
N THR A 90 -22.01 -4.38 -28.81
CA THR A 90 -22.00 -5.71 -28.19
C THR A 90 -20.62 -6.38 -28.18
N VAL A 91 -19.76 -6.09 -29.16
CA VAL A 91 -18.39 -6.62 -29.21
C VAL A 91 -17.53 -6.00 -28.10
N LEU A 92 -17.60 -4.68 -27.91
CA LEU A 92 -16.87 -4.01 -26.83
C LEU A 92 -17.39 -4.44 -25.46
N LEU A 93 -18.72 -4.57 -25.31
CA LEU A 93 -19.32 -5.02 -24.06
C LEU A 93 -18.96 -6.49 -23.75
N SER A 94 -18.89 -7.33 -24.78
CA SER A 94 -18.43 -8.73 -24.64
C SER A 94 -16.95 -8.80 -24.26
N ALA A 95 -16.09 -7.97 -24.87
CA ALA A 95 -14.68 -7.89 -24.50
C ALA A 95 -14.51 -7.43 -23.04
N TYR A 96 -15.25 -6.41 -22.60
CA TYR A 96 -15.29 -5.96 -21.20
C TYR A 96 -15.66 -7.10 -20.25
N ALA A 97 -16.72 -7.86 -20.55
CA ALA A 97 -17.14 -9.00 -19.74
C ALA A 97 -16.06 -10.10 -19.67
N ILE A 98 -15.38 -10.40 -20.79
CA ILE A 98 -14.28 -11.37 -20.83
C ILE A 98 -13.10 -10.90 -19.96
N PHE A 99 -12.72 -9.62 -20.04
CA PHE A 99 -11.64 -9.07 -19.21
C PHE A 99 -11.98 -9.16 -17.72
N LEU A 100 -13.21 -8.81 -17.32
CA LEU A 100 -13.66 -8.98 -15.94
C LEU A 100 -13.62 -10.43 -15.48
N ALA A 101 -14.04 -11.37 -16.33
CA ALA A 101 -13.99 -12.79 -16.01
C ALA A 101 -12.53 -13.27 -15.80
N ILE A 102 -11.59 -12.81 -16.64
CA ILE A 102 -10.17 -13.11 -16.48
C ILE A 102 -9.63 -12.52 -15.17
N LEU A 103 -9.94 -11.25 -14.86
CA LEU A 103 -9.52 -10.62 -13.60
C LEU A 103 -10.05 -11.39 -12.39
N LEU A 104 -11.32 -11.80 -12.41
CA LEU A 104 -11.90 -12.61 -11.33
C LEU A 104 -11.14 -13.93 -11.15
N LEU A 105 -10.79 -14.61 -12.23
CA LEU A 105 -10.01 -15.85 -12.16
C LEU A 105 -8.59 -15.61 -11.63
N LEU A 106 -7.96 -14.50 -12.01
CA LEU A 106 -6.64 -14.10 -11.52
C LEU A 106 -6.70 -13.76 -10.03
N GLU A 107 -7.71 -13.03 -9.57
CA GLU A 107 -7.92 -12.70 -8.15
C GLU A 107 -8.15 -13.96 -7.31
N MET A 108 -8.96 -14.90 -7.80
CA MET A 108 -9.16 -16.19 -7.14
C MET A 108 -7.85 -16.98 -7.05
N THR A 109 -7.07 -17.00 -8.13
CA THR A 109 -5.76 -17.68 -8.16
C THR A 109 -4.78 -17.01 -7.19
N ALA A 110 -4.71 -15.68 -7.19
CA ALA A 110 -3.88 -14.89 -6.29
C ALA A 110 -4.29 -15.09 -4.82
N GLY A 111 -5.58 -15.16 -4.52
CA GLY A 111 -6.08 -15.46 -3.17
C GLY A 111 -5.68 -16.85 -2.67
N ILE A 112 -5.79 -17.87 -3.53
CA ILE A 112 -5.35 -19.23 -3.21
C ILE A 112 -3.83 -19.28 -3.00
N LEU A 113 -3.06 -18.68 -3.92
CA LEU A 113 -1.60 -18.62 -3.79
C LEU A 113 -1.17 -17.83 -2.54
N GLY A 114 -1.86 -16.73 -2.22
CA GLY A 114 -1.63 -15.94 -1.02
C GLY A 114 -1.84 -16.75 0.27
N PHE A 115 -2.84 -17.62 0.28
CA PHE A 115 -3.08 -18.53 1.41
C PHE A 115 -2.00 -19.61 1.53
N ILE A 116 -1.61 -20.23 0.42
CA ILE A 116 -0.59 -21.29 0.39
C ILE A 116 0.80 -20.75 0.76
N PHE A 117 1.18 -19.60 0.22
CA PHE A 117 2.51 -19.00 0.40
C PHE A 117 2.55 -17.93 1.51
N LYS A 118 1.63 -17.98 2.47
CA LYS A 118 1.52 -16.98 3.55
C LYS A 118 2.84 -16.75 4.30
N ASP A 119 3.61 -17.81 4.55
CA ASP A 119 4.85 -17.73 5.34
C ASP A 119 5.97 -17.07 4.53
N TRP A 120 6.03 -17.35 3.23
CA TRP A 120 6.95 -16.69 2.31
C TRP A 120 6.59 -15.20 2.13
N ILE A 121 5.29 -14.89 1.99
CA ILE A 121 4.81 -13.49 1.92
C ILE A 121 5.18 -12.76 3.22
N LYS A 122 4.98 -13.38 4.38
CA LYS A 122 5.38 -12.81 5.67
C LYS A 122 6.88 -12.53 5.72
N GLN A 123 7.72 -13.47 5.28
CA GLN A 123 9.17 -13.27 5.23
C GLN A 123 9.56 -12.10 4.31
N GLN A 124 8.94 -11.98 3.14
CA GLN A 124 9.22 -10.85 2.25
C GLN A 124 8.73 -9.52 2.78
N ALA A 125 7.55 -9.49 3.41
CA ALA A 125 7.05 -8.30 4.10
C ALA A 125 8.00 -7.90 5.23
N THR A 126 8.41 -8.83 6.09
CA THR A 126 9.39 -8.61 7.16
C THR A 126 10.70 -8.06 6.59
N GLY A 127 11.24 -8.63 5.51
CA GLY A 127 12.45 -8.13 4.86
C GLY A 127 12.30 -6.70 4.32
N GLY A 128 11.15 -6.37 3.73
CA GLY A 128 10.82 -5.02 3.27
C GLY A 128 10.76 -4.02 4.43
N PHE A 129 10.06 -4.37 5.52
CA PHE A 129 10.00 -3.52 6.72
C PHE A 129 11.37 -3.36 7.40
N GLN A 130 12.22 -4.38 7.37
CA GLN A 130 13.58 -4.27 7.91
C GLN A 130 14.39 -3.23 7.14
N ALA A 131 14.26 -3.16 5.80
CA ALA A 131 14.91 -2.14 4.99
C ALA A 131 14.39 -0.72 5.35
N PHE A 132 13.09 -0.57 5.59
CA PHE A 132 12.50 0.68 6.06
C PHE A 132 13.04 1.14 7.42
N ILE A 133 13.28 0.21 8.36
CA ILE A 133 13.91 0.55 9.66
C ILE A 133 15.36 0.99 9.47
N VAL A 134 16.13 0.28 8.64
CA VAL A 134 17.54 0.63 8.37
C VAL A 134 17.66 2.05 7.82
N HIS A 135 16.79 2.42 6.88
CA HIS A 135 16.79 3.72 6.21
C HIS A 135 15.87 4.76 6.85
N TYR A 136 15.39 4.52 8.08
CA TYR A 136 14.43 5.41 8.75
C TYR A 136 14.86 6.88 8.68
N ARG A 137 16.13 7.24 8.97
CA ARG A 137 16.56 8.65 8.96
C ARG A 137 16.92 9.24 7.60
N ASP A 138 16.92 8.44 6.54
CA ASP A 138 17.43 8.85 5.24
C ASP A 138 16.39 9.61 4.41
N ASP A 139 15.11 9.32 4.63
CA ASP A 139 14.00 9.87 3.85
C ASP A 139 12.85 10.33 4.78
N PRO A 140 12.45 11.63 4.75
CA PRO A 140 11.37 12.13 5.59
C PRO A 140 10.02 11.46 5.31
N ASP A 141 9.76 11.02 4.08
CA ASP A 141 8.50 10.35 3.74
C ASP A 141 8.44 8.95 4.35
N GLN A 142 9.59 8.24 4.39
CA GLN A 142 9.70 6.95 5.07
C GLN A 142 9.52 7.10 6.58
N GLN A 143 10.09 8.15 7.19
CA GLN A 143 9.88 8.45 8.63
C GLN A 143 8.40 8.65 8.92
N ASN A 144 7.75 9.55 8.18
CA ASN A 144 6.34 9.86 8.37
C ASN A 144 5.45 8.62 8.21
N LEU A 145 5.76 7.76 7.22
CA LEU A 145 5.04 6.52 7.01
C LEU A 145 5.18 5.55 8.18
N ILE A 146 6.42 5.30 8.64
CA ILE A 146 6.69 4.38 9.75
C ILE A 146 6.07 4.92 11.03
N ASP A 147 6.19 6.23 11.28
CA ASP A 147 5.62 6.88 12.45
C ASP A 147 4.09 6.77 12.46
N TRP A 148 3.46 6.97 11.31
CA TRP A 148 2.01 6.81 11.16
C TRP A 148 1.57 5.34 11.30
N ILE A 149 2.35 4.38 10.81
CA ILE A 149 2.04 2.96 11.00
C ILE A 149 2.12 2.59 12.49
N GLN A 150 3.19 3.01 13.18
CA GLN A 150 3.45 2.65 14.58
C GLN A 150 2.46 3.33 15.54
N GLU A 151 2.22 4.62 15.39
CA GLU A 151 1.31 5.35 16.28
C GLU A 151 -0.14 5.35 15.75
N GLY A 152 -0.37 5.54 14.47
CA GLY A 152 -1.72 5.75 13.94
C GLY A 152 -2.47 4.44 13.70
N TRP A 153 -1.84 3.51 12.99
CA TRP A 153 -2.52 2.31 12.49
C TRP A 153 -2.44 1.14 13.45
N LEU A 154 -1.23 0.65 13.70
CA LEU A 154 -1.01 -0.65 14.33
C LEU A 154 -0.80 -0.56 15.83
N GLN A 155 -0.44 0.63 16.35
CA GLN A 155 -0.13 0.79 17.77
C GLN A 155 0.92 -0.25 18.18
N CYS A 156 2.06 -0.25 17.48
CA CYS A 156 3.15 -1.22 17.69
C CYS A 156 4.53 -0.56 17.59
N CYS A 157 5.57 -1.23 18.10
CA CYS A 157 6.95 -0.74 18.01
C CYS A 157 7.90 -1.76 17.39
N GLY A 158 8.42 -1.44 16.20
CA GLY A 158 9.25 -2.35 15.41
C GLY A 158 8.40 -3.36 14.62
N ILE A 159 9.04 -4.44 14.17
CA ILE A 159 8.40 -5.48 13.34
C ILE A 159 7.99 -6.67 14.21
N GLU A 160 8.93 -7.17 14.99
CA GLU A 160 8.74 -8.19 16.03
C GLU A 160 8.85 -7.57 17.42
N GLY A 161 9.52 -6.42 17.55
CA GLY A 161 9.51 -5.62 18.76
C GLY A 161 10.53 -4.49 18.76
N PRO A 162 10.68 -3.79 19.92
CA PRO A 162 11.55 -2.62 20.04
C PRO A 162 13.02 -2.86 19.71
N LYS A 163 13.49 -4.13 19.74
CA LYS A 163 14.88 -4.49 19.41
C LYS A 163 15.20 -4.38 17.93
N ASP A 164 14.20 -4.35 17.04
CA ASP A 164 14.44 -4.20 15.60
C ASP A 164 15.16 -2.88 15.27
N TRP A 165 15.02 -1.88 16.14
CA TRP A 165 15.71 -0.60 16.03
C TRP A 165 17.23 -0.69 16.17
N ASP A 166 17.81 -1.82 16.62
CA ASP A 166 19.26 -2.05 16.55
C ASP A 166 19.82 -2.12 15.13
N ARG A 167 18.95 -2.34 14.13
CA ARG A 167 19.34 -2.36 12.72
C ARG A 167 19.58 -0.96 12.16
N ASN A 168 19.06 0.07 12.82
CA ASN A 168 19.24 1.45 12.39
C ASN A 168 20.50 2.06 13.01
N ILE A 169 21.29 2.77 12.21
CA ILE A 169 22.57 3.35 12.63
C ILE A 169 22.45 4.40 13.75
N TYR A 170 21.30 5.05 13.92
CA TYR A 170 21.08 6.06 14.96
C TYR A 170 20.61 5.44 16.27
N PHE A 171 19.79 4.39 16.20
CA PHE A 171 19.18 3.76 17.36
C PHE A 171 19.98 2.59 17.93
N ASN A 172 20.92 2.01 17.16
CA ASN A 172 21.80 0.95 17.65
C ASN A 172 22.54 1.38 18.92
N CYS A 173 22.57 0.51 19.92
CA CYS A 173 23.24 0.77 21.20
C CYS A 173 24.73 1.12 21.06
N SER A 174 25.42 0.52 20.09
CA SER A 174 26.84 0.79 19.81
C SER A 174 27.07 2.20 19.28
N SER A 175 26.03 2.83 18.71
CA SER A 175 26.11 4.19 18.17
C SER A 175 26.30 5.26 19.24
N ALA A 176 26.18 4.90 20.52
CA ALA A 176 26.57 5.76 21.63
C ALA A 176 28.06 6.15 21.55
N GLU A 177 28.92 5.24 21.08
CA GLU A 177 30.36 5.46 20.90
C GLU A 177 30.66 6.50 19.81
N VAL A 178 29.78 6.60 18.81
CA VAL A 178 29.85 7.56 17.70
C VAL A 178 29.10 8.86 18.02
N GLY A 179 28.56 8.98 19.25
CA GLY A 179 27.88 10.19 19.72
C GLY A 179 26.40 10.28 19.32
N SER A 180 25.75 9.18 18.91
CA SER A 180 24.30 9.21 18.67
C SER A 180 23.54 9.38 19.98
N ARG A 181 22.73 10.43 20.07
CA ARG A 181 21.86 10.71 21.22
C ARG A 181 20.72 9.70 21.35
N GLU A 182 20.35 9.03 20.26
CA GLU A 182 19.22 8.10 20.16
C GLU A 182 19.64 6.64 20.33
N ALA A 183 20.92 6.40 20.61
CA ALA A 183 21.46 5.06 20.84
C ALA A 183 20.72 4.35 21.98
N CYS A 184 20.46 3.06 21.80
CA CYS A 184 19.59 2.27 22.69
C CYS A 184 18.17 2.82 22.87
N GLY A 185 17.72 3.68 21.96
CA GLY A 185 16.36 4.22 21.95
C GLY A 185 15.46 3.57 20.90
N VAL A 186 14.25 4.07 20.81
CA VAL A 186 13.28 3.85 19.73
C VAL A 186 12.71 5.21 19.29
N PRO A 187 12.11 5.34 18.10
CA PRO A 187 11.52 6.61 17.71
C PRO A 187 10.33 6.97 18.59
N PHE A 188 9.99 8.26 18.56
CA PHE A 188 8.89 8.80 19.37
C PHE A 188 7.50 8.24 18.98
N SER A 189 7.36 7.68 17.78
CA SER A 189 6.14 7.01 17.31
C SER A 189 5.87 5.70 18.04
N CYS A 190 6.88 5.08 18.65
CA CYS A 190 6.71 3.94 19.53
C CYS A 190 6.15 4.31 20.92
N CYS A 191 5.94 5.59 21.23
CA CYS A 191 5.54 6.00 22.56
C CYS A 191 4.04 6.06 22.77
N LYS A 192 3.57 5.56 23.91
CA LYS A 192 2.16 5.61 24.33
C LYS A 192 1.76 7.06 24.67
N PRO A 193 0.72 7.63 24.03
CA PRO A 193 0.21 8.95 24.38
C PRO A 193 -0.47 8.92 25.76
N GLN A 194 -0.16 9.90 26.64
CA GLN A 194 -0.80 9.94 27.97
C GLN A 194 -2.13 10.72 27.95
N PRO A 195 -3.14 10.32 28.74
CA PRO A 195 -4.49 10.92 28.71
C PRO A 195 -4.58 12.43 28.97
N ASN A 196 -3.57 13.02 29.64
CA ASN A 196 -3.52 14.44 30.00
C ASN A 196 -2.34 15.18 29.34
N GLU A 197 -1.75 14.60 28.29
CA GLU A 197 -0.58 15.15 27.61
C GLU A 197 -0.99 16.17 26.54
N ILE A 198 -0.75 17.45 26.82
CA ILE A 198 -1.02 18.55 25.87
C ILE A 198 0.09 18.65 24.82
N ILE A 199 1.33 18.28 25.20
CA ILE A 199 2.51 18.33 24.34
C ILE A 199 3.10 16.93 24.28
N LYS A 200 3.11 16.33 23.08
CA LYS A 200 3.68 15.01 22.87
C LYS A 200 5.16 14.97 23.25
N ASN A 201 5.51 14.13 24.21
CA ASN A 201 6.88 13.86 24.62
C ASN A 201 7.60 13.11 23.50
N LYS A 202 8.51 13.79 22.79
CA LYS A 202 9.33 13.17 21.75
C LYS A 202 10.57 12.44 22.30
N GLN A 203 10.84 12.55 23.59
CA GLN A 203 12.01 11.97 24.26
C GLN A 203 11.70 10.67 25.01
N CYS A 204 10.44 10.27 25.08
CA CYS A 204 9.96 9.03 25.68
C CYS A 204 10.69 7.75 25.21
N GLY A 205 11.17 7.73 23.96
CA GLY A 205 11.86 6.58 23.38
C GLY A 205 13.37 6.53 23.66
N TYR A 206 13.93 7.52 24.35
CA TYR A 206 15.38 7.57 24.63
C TYR A 206 15.74 6.61 25.75
N ASP A 207 16.89 5.94 25.63
CA ASP A 207 17.46 5.05 26.64
C ASP A 207 16.61 3.85 27.09
N VAL A 208 15.40 3.68 26.52
CA VAL A 208 14.43 2.65 26.94
C VAL A 208 14.93 1.21 26.78
N ARG A 209 15.95 0.99 25.95
CA ARG A 209 16.57 -0.33 25.74
C ARG A 209 17.90 -0.50 26.48
N LYS A 210 18.35 0.48 27.28
CA LYS A 210 19.55 0.34 28.11
C LYS A 210 19.30 -0.62 29.28
N PRO A 211 20.28 -1.47 29.64
CA PRO A 211 20.12 -2.43 30.74
C PRO A 211 19.86 -1.74 32.09
N ASP A 212 20.49 -0.59 32.34
CA ASP A 212 20.29 0.18 33.58
C ASP A 212 18.88 0.78 33.67
N TYR A 213 18.26 1.09 32.54
CA TYR A 213 16.92 1.69 32.47
C TYR A 213 15.83 0.70 32.88
N VAL A 214 15.97 -0.57 32.49
CA VAL A 214 15.06 -1.68 32.84
C VAL A 214 15.07 -1.98 34.35
N ASN A 215 16.18 -1.70 35.04
CA ASN A 215 16.30 -1.90 36.48
C ASN A 215 15.74 -0.73 37.32
N ILE A 216 15.67 0.47 36.77
CA ILE A 216 15.20 1.68 37.46
C ILE A 216 13.68 1.85 37.32
N LEU A 217 13.14 1.44 36.17
CA LEU A 217 11.71 1.45 35.88
C LEU A 217 11.27 0.00 35.68
N SER A 218 10.47 -0.54 36.59
CA SER A 218 9.70 -1.78 36.36
C SER A 218 8.62 -1.63 35.27
N PHE A 219 8.73 -0.62 34.40
CA PHE A 219 7.70 -0.04 33.53
C PHE A 219 8.11 0.22 32.05
N PRO A 220 9.15 -0.38 31.42
CA PRO A 220 9.42 -0.11 30.01
C PRO A 220 8.25 -0.51 29.09
N HIS A 221 7.40 -1.46 29.52
CA HIS A 221 6.20 -1.90 28.80
C HIS A 221 5.01 -0.90 28.89
N PHE A 222 5.04 0.04 29.84
CA PHE A 222 3.92 0.99 30.03
C PHE A 222 4.07 2.29 29.23
N LEU A 223 5.27 2.60 28.74
CA LEU A 223 5.55 3.83 27.98
C LEU A 223 5.64 3.62 26.47
N LEU A 224 5.83 2.38 26.02
CA LEU A 224 5.89 2.03 24.60
C LEU A 224 4.64 1.27 24.17
N ILE A 225 4.22 1.49 22.93
CA ILE A 225 3.12 0.75 22.34
C ILE A 225 3.58 -0.69 22.02
N ASP A 226 2.65 -1.65 22.13
CA ASP A 226 2.95 -3.09 22.18
C ASP A 226 3.17 -3.74 20.81
#